data_AF-A0A5B0RZV4-F1
#
_entry.id   AF-A0A5B0RZV4-F1
#
_cell.length_a   1.000
_cell.length_b   1.000
_cell.length_c   1.000
_cell.angle_alpha   90.00
_cell.angle_beta   90.00
_cell.angle_gamma   90.00
#
_symmetry.space_group_name_H-M   'P 1'
#
loop_
_entity.id
_entity.type
_entity.pdbx_description
1 polymer ?
#
loop_
_entity_poly.entity_id
_entity_poly.type
_entity_poly.pdbx_seq_one_letter_code
_entity_poly.pdbx_strand_id
1 'polypeptide(L)'
;MLQFFRLVAVLSLIAPWGVTSQDWHFGCKRNVDAICRIDMKDPEKVTLKWAERLYPGKRDYKCGSGAYPICCHQGRFNINGSPTKSLLVPVQDTVSCHGGGQ
;
A
#
# COMPACT_ATOMS: atom_id res chain seq x y z
N MET A 1 14.48 58.78 27.48
CA MET A 1 14.34 58.39 26.06
C MET A 1 13.89 56.94 26.02
N LEU A 2 12.63 56.72 25.65
CA LEU A 2 12.05 55.42 25.31
C LEU A 2 12.90 54.75 24.21
N GLN A 3 13.22 53.46 24.34
CA GLN A 3 13.23 52.61 23.15
C GLN A 3 13.10 51.13 23.51
N PHE A 4 11.89 50.63 23.23
CA PHE A 4 11.54 49.23 23.14
C PHE A 4 12.50 48.50 22.20
N PHE A 5 13.19 47.47 22.71
CA PHE A 5 13.74 46.42 21.86
C PHE A 5 12.99 45.12 22.16
N ARG A 6 11.93 44.89 21.36
CA ARG A 6 11.24 43.62 21.26
C ARG A 6 12.19 42.61 20.63
N LEU A 7 12.79 41.73 21.44
CA LEU A 7 13.47 40.55 20.93
C LEU A 7 12.40 39.55 20.46
N VAL A 8 12.18 39.53 19.15
CA VAL A 8 11.33 38.55 18.48
C VAL A 8 12.02 37.19 18.59
N ALA A 9 11.51 36.34 19.47
CA ALA A 9 11.88 34.93 19.53
C ALA A 9 11.40 34.25 18.23
N VAL A 10 12.32 34.07 17.28
CA VAL A 10 12.07 33.28 16.07
C VAL A 10 12.09 31.81 16.48
N LEU A 11 10.91 31.29 16.85
CA LEU A 11 10.66 29.85 16.95
C LEU A 11 10.66 29.29 15.52
N SER A 12 11.83 28.89 15.03
CA SER A 12 11.97 28.08 13.83
C SER A 12 11.31 26.73 14.08
N LEU A 13 10.04 26.58 13.67
CA LEU A 13 9.38 25.30 13.52
C LEU A 13 10.04 24.56 12.35
N ILE A 14 11.12 23.84 12.65
CA ILE A 14 11.62 22.80 11.76
C ILE A 14 10.57 21.68 11.84
N ALA A 15 9.57 21.71 10.96
CA ALA A 15 8.72 20.56 10.77
C ALA A 15 9.60 19.47 10.12
N PRO A 16 9.88 18.33 10.79
CA PRO A 16 10.56 17.24 10.12
C PRO A 16 9.65 16.80 8.98
N TRP A 17 10.14 16.91 7.74
CA TRP A 17 9.52 16.23 6.60
C TRP A 17 9.65 14.73 6.84
N GLY A 18 8.71 14.19 7.62
CA GLY A 18 8.46 12.76 7.66
C GLY A 18 8.07 12.35 6.26
N VAL A 19 8.91 11.52 5.63
CA VAL A 19 8.56 10.82 4.40
C VAL A 19 7.29 10.04 4.71
N THR A 20 6.14 10.59 4.32
CA THR A 20 4.84 9.92 4.45
C THR A 20 4.84 8.76 3.46
N SER A 21 5.36 7.63 3.91
CA SER A 21 5.12 6.34 3.28
C SER A 21 3.64 6.03 3.46
N GLN A 22 2.83 6.38 2.46
CA GLN A 22 1.39 6.27 2.55
C GLN A 22 0.96 4.82 2.28
N ASP A 23 0.50 4.15 3.33
CA ASP A 23 -0.10 2.82 3.21
C ASP A 23 -1.47 2.93 2.52
N TRP A 24 -1.75 2.00 1.61
CA TRP A 24 -3.01 1.94 0.89
C TRP A 24 -4.02 1.12 1.68
N HIS A 25 -5.12 1.74 2.10
CA HIS A 25 -6.23 1.08 2.77
C HIS A 25 -7.34 0.80 1.75
N PHE A 26 -7.88 -0.43 1.75
CA PHE A 26 -8.89 -0.81 0.77
C PHE A 26 -9.77 -1.97 1.24
N GLY A 27 -10.89 -2.15 0.55
CA GLY A 27 -11.77 -3.30 0.71
C GLY A 27 -11.96 -4.06 -0.60
N CYS A 28 -12.31 -5.33 -0.49
CA CYS A 28 -12.70 -6.16 -1.63
C CYS A 28 -14.10 -6.73 -1.41
N LYS A 29 -14.86 -7.05 -2.47
CA LYS A 29 -16.18 -7.73 -2.40
C LYS A 29 -16.06 -9.19 -2.00
N ARG A 30 -17.14 -9.88 -1.60
CA ARG A 30 -17.05 -11.28 -1.13
C ARG A 30 -16.51 -12.19 -2.26
N ASN A 31 -15.83 -13.28 -1.89
CA ASN A 31 -15.26 -14.28 -2.82
C ASN A 31 -14.18 -13.71 -3.77
N VAL A 32 -13.48 -12.66 -3.34
CA VAL A 32 -12.25 -12.20 -3.99
C VAL A 32 -11.13 -12.09 -2.96
N ASP A 33 -9.92 -12.26 -3.47
CA ASP A 33 -8.65 -12.20 -2.79
C ASP A 33 -8.10 -10.78 -2.81
N ALA A 34 -7.71 -10.28 -1.63
CA ALA A 34 -7.07 -8.97 -1.47
C ALA A 34 -5.56 -9.12 -1.59
N ILE A 35 -4.97 -8.50 -2.61
CA ILE A 35 -3.57 -8.69 -2.99
C ILE A 35 -2.91 -7.31 -3.14
N CYS A 36 -1.64 -7.24 -2.78
CA CYS A 36 -0.76 -6.10 -3.02
C CYS A 36 0.12 -6.39 -4.23
N ARG A 37 -0.04 -5.59 -5.29
CA ARG A 37 0.77 -5.64 -6.51
C ARG A 37 1.96 -4.70 -6.38
N ILE A 38 3.16 -5.22 -6.60
CA ILE A 38 4.39 -4.44 -6.60
C ILE A 38 4.95 -4.50 -8.01
N ASP A 39 5.01 -3.34 -8.66
CA ASP A 39 5.57 -3.23 -10.00
C ASP A 39 7.10 -3.38 -9.92
N MET A 40 7.66 -4.19 -10.80
CA MET A 40 9.10 -4.44 -10.87
C MET A 40 9.75 -3.50 -11.88
N LYS A 41 11.09 -3.50 -11.92
CA LYS A 41 11.85 -2.81 -12.98
C LYS A 41 11.54 -3.37 -14.37
N ASP A 42 11.26 -4.67 -14.43
CA ASP A 42 10.75 -5.34 -15.63
C ASP A 42 9.25 -5.00 -15.78
N PRO A 43 8.87 -4.21 -16.81
CA PRO A 43 7.48 -3.77 -16.97
C PRO A 43 6.52 -4.90 -17.34
N GLU A 44 7.02 -6.10 -17.66
CA GLU A 44 6.19 -7.26 -17.97
C GLU A 44 5.87 -8.11 -16.74
N LYS A 45 6.50 -7.82 -15.59
CA LYS A 45 6.37 -8.64 -14.38
C LYS A 45 5.96 -7.82 -13.16
N VAL A 46 5.18 -8.47 -12.31
CA VAL A 46 4.74 -7.92 -11.03
C VAL A 46 4.92 -8.96 -9.94
N THR A 47 5.19 -8.47 -8.74
CA THR A 47 5.18 -9.30 -7.54
C THR A 47 3.89 -9.12 -6.77
N LEU A 48 3.25 -10.23 -6.45
CA LEU A 48 2.04 -10.30 -5.66
C LEU A 48 2.37 -10.71 -4.22
N LYS A 49 1.74 -10.03 -3.27
CA LYS A 49 1.74 -10.42 -1.85
C LYS A 49 0.30 -10.37 -1.34
N TRP A 50 -0.01 -11.17 -0.31
CA TRP A 50 -1.28 -11.01 0.38
C TRP A 50 -1.35 -9.63 1.05
N ALA A 51 -2.51 -8.99 0.96
CA ALA A 51 -2.77 -7.79 1.73
C ALA A 51 -2.95 -8.12 3.22
N GLU A 52 -2.54 -7.22 4.10
CA GLU A 52 -2.69 -7.39 5.54
C GLU A 52 -4.13 -7.05 5.93
N ARG A 53 -4.82 -7.98 6.61
CA ARG A 53 -6.16 -7.73 7.14
C ARG A 53 -6.03 -6.88 8.40
N LEU A 54 -6.72 -5.73 8.43
CA LEU A 54 -6.65 -4.79 9.56
C LEU A 54 -7.47 -5.24 10.77
N TYR A 55 -8.67 -5.79 10.51
CA TYR A 55 -9.58 -6.22 11.56
C TYR A 55 -10.07 -7.65 11.32
N PRO A 56 -9.98 -8.55 12.31
CA PRO A 56 -10.59 -9.87 12.24
C PRO A 56 -12.09 -9.77 11.90
N GLY A 57 -12.57 -10.61 10.98
CA GLY A 57 -13.98 -10.64 10.57
C GLY A 57 -14.42 -9.53 9.61
N LYS A 58 -13.67 -8.42 9.48
CA LYS A 58 -13.91 -7.38 8.47
C LYS A 58 -13.05 -7.59 7.24
N ARG A 59 -13.43 -6.95 6.13
CA ARG A 59 -12.75 -7.09 4.83
C ARG A 59 -12.05 -5.78 4.46
N ASP A 60 -11.44 -5.19 5.48
CA ASP A 60 -10.60 -4.01 5.42
C ASP A 60 -9.15 -4.47 5.44
N TYR A 61 -8.40 -4.03 4.44
CA TYR A 61 -7.04 -4.46 4.18
C TYR A 61 -6.12 -3.27 4.01
N LYS A 62 -4.82 -3.51 4.18
CA LYS A 62 -3.78 -2.58 3.78
C LYS A 62 -2.70 -3.22 2.93
N CYS A 63 -2.14 -2.40 2.05
CA CYS A 63 -0.87 -2.63 1.38
C CYS A 63 0.17 -1.63 1.88
N GLY A 64 1.38 -2.13 2.12
CA GLY A 64 2.50 -1.27 2.48
C GLY A 64 2.94 -0.35 1.33
N SER A 65 3.83 0.58 1.65
CA SER A 65 4.43 1.52 0.70
C SER A 65 4.82 0.92 -0.65
N GLY A 66 4.51 1.63 -1.73
CA GLY A 66 4.91 1.24 -3.09
C GLY A 66 4.18 0.02 -3.65
N ALA A 67 3.19 -0.53 -2.95
CA ALA A 67 2.35 -1.60 -3.43
C ALA A 67 0.92 -1.12 -3.73
N TYR A 68 0.42 -1.44 -4.91
CA TYR A 68 -0.90 -1.09 -5.39
C TYR A 68 -1.93 -2.16 -4.97
N PRO A 69 -3.05 -1.78 -4.33
CA PRO A 69 -4.06 -2.75 -3.91
C PRO A 69 -4.86 -3.26 -5.11
N ILE A 70 -5.05 -4.58 -5.20
CA ILE A 70 -5.90 -5.22 -6.20
C ILE A 70 -6.81 -6.29 -5.57
N CYS A 71 -7.99 -6.46 -6.16
CA CYS A 71 -8.96 -7.48 -5.81
C CYS A 71 -9.10 -8.47 -6.98
N CYS A 72 -8.71 -9.73 -6.76
CA CYS A 72 -8.72 -10.78 -7.79
C CYS A 72 -9.69 -11.90 -7.42
N HIS A 73 -10.18 -12.67 -8.40
CA HIS A 73 -10.96 -13.88 -8.09
C HIS A 73 -10.23 -14.79 -7.10
N GLN A 74 -10.97 -15.26 -6.08
CA GLN A 74 -10.40 -16.05 -5.01
C GLN A 74 -9.75 -17.34 -5.53
N GLY A 75 -8.57 -17.67 -5.00
CA GLY A 75 -7.84 -18.89 -5.33
C GLY A 75 -7.08 -18.83 -6.66
N ARG A 76 -7.12 -17.71 -7.38
CA ARG A 76 -6.41 -17.56 -8.65
C ARG A 76 -4.89 -17.65 -8.51
N PHE A 77 -4.34 -17.15 -7.40
CA PHE A 77 -2.91 -17.10 -7.15
C PHE A 77 -2.54 -17.89 -5.91
N ASN A 78 -1.59 -18.81 -6.04
CA ASN A 78 -1.05 -19.56 -4.90
C ASN A 78 0.19 -18.86 -4.31
N ILE A 79 -0.01 -17.71 -3.66
CA ILE A 79 1.10 -16.94 -3.06
C ILE A 79 1.72 -17.70 -1.87
N ASN A 80 0.91 -18.46 -1.11
CA ASN A 80 1.39 -19.26 0.03
C ASN A 80 2.28 -20.43 -0.39
N GLY A 81 2.22 -20.87 -1.65
CA GLY A 81 3.11 -21.89 -2.19
C GLY A 81 4.56 -21.43 -2.36
N SER A 82 4.82 -20.12 -2.24
CA SER A 82 6.16 -19.55 -2.35
C SER A 82 6.82 -19.37 -0.97
N PRO A 83 8.10 -19.77 -0.79
CA PRO A 83 8.81 -19.61 0.48
C PRO A 83 8.99 -18.15 0.90
N THR A 84 8.99 -17.21 -0.06
CA THR A 84 9.16 -15.77 0.21
C THR A 84 7.84 -15.07 0.55
N LYS A 85 6.71 -15.79 0.61
CA LYS A 85 5.36 -15.23 0.75
C LYS A 85 5.04 -14.18 -0.32
N SER A 86 5.65 -14.33 -1.49
CA SER A 86 5.46 -13.47 -2.64
C SER A 86 5.50 -14.30 -3.91
N LEU A 87 4.73 -13.88 -4.92
CA LEU A 87 4.63 -14.58 -6.19
C LEU A 87 4.96 -13.62 -7.34
N LEU A 88 5.94 -13.98 -8.17
CA LEU A 88 6.25 -13.24 -9.39
C LEU A 88 5.37 -13.78 -10.51
N VAL A 89 4.62 -12.90 -11.18
CA VAL A 89 3.75 -13.26 -12.30
C VAL A 89 3.88 -12.24 -13.43
N PRO A 90 3.52 -12.60 -14.68
CA PRO A 90 3.32 -11.62 -15.74
C PRO A 90 2.25 -10.58 -15.38
N VAL A 91 2.43 -9.33 -15.81
CA VAL A 91 1.43 -8.26 -15.63
C VAL A 91 0.06 -8.68 -16.17
N GLN A 92 0.05 -9.39 -17.30
CA GLN A 92 -1.16 -9.86 -17.97
C GLN A 92 -2.04 -10.75 -17.08
N ASP A 93 -1.46 -11.46 -16.11
CA ASP A 93 -2.25 -12.29 -15.20
C ASP A 93 -3.08 -11.44 -14.22
N THR A 94 -2.73 -10.17 -14.03
CA THR A 94 -3.42 -9.26 -13.11
C THR A 94 -4.42 -8.32 -13.78
N VAL A 95 -4.53 -8.32 -15.12
CA VAL A 95 -5.37 -7.36 -15.86
C VAL A 95 -6.87 -7.50 -15.60
N SER A 96 -7.32 -8.71 -15.28
CA SER A 96 -8.71 -8.97 -14.89
C SER A 96 -8.97 -8.82 -13.39
N CYS A 97 -7.96 -8.40 -12.62
CA CYS A 97 -8.17 -7.96 -11.25
C CYS A 97 -8.64 -6.51 -11.23
N HIS A 98 -9.49 -6.18 -10.27
CA HIS A 98 -9.94 -4.81 -10.09
C HIS A 98 -8.99 -4.06 -9.17
N GLY A 99 -8.78 -2.76 -9.42
CA GLY A 99 -8.14 -1.89 -8.44
C GLY A 99 -8.88 -1.95 -7.10
N GLY A 100 -8.13 -2.09 -6.01
CA GLY A 100 -8.68 -2.07 -4.67
C GLY A 100 -9.26 -0.69 -4.37
N GLY A 101 -10.47 -0.66 -3.85
CA GLY A 101 -11.21 0.57 -3.59
C GLY A 101 -12.66 0.23 -3.26
N GLN A 102 -13.18 0.88 -2.24
CA GLN A 102 -14.61 0.86 -1.91
C GLN A 102 -15.20 2.21 -2.28
#